data_AF-A0A4S8JZR7-F1
#
_entry.id   AF-A0A4S8JZR7-F1
#
_cell.length_a   1.000
_cell.length_b   1.000
_cell.length_c   1.000
_cell.angle_alpha   90.00
_cell.angle_beta   90.00
_cell.angle_gamma   90.00
#
_symmetry.space_group_name_H-M   'P 1'
#
loop_
_entity.id
_entity.type
_entity.pdbx_description
1 polymer ?
#
loop_
_entity_poly.entity_id
_entity_poly.type
_entity_poly.pdbx_seq_one_letter_code
_entity_poly.pdbx_strand_id
1 'polypeptide(L)'
;MIHEGDWLSLNGSTGEVILGRQPLAPPALSGDLGTFMSWVDEIRQLKVMANADTPDDALAAINNGAQGIGLCRTEHMFFSSDERIKAVREMIMAANSEQRQRALDLLLPYQKSDFEGIFHAMDGLPVTIRLLDPPLHEFLPEGNLEDIVGELASEIGIKEEEILTRVEKLSEVNPMLGFRGCRLGISYPELTEMQVRAIFEAAISVSKQGIKVFPEIMVPLIGTPQEYEHQMSLIQKIAQKVFSELGTSISYKSGAMIEVPRAALIADEVLDQKGVGQLIKVAVERGRRTRPDLKIGICGEHGGEPSSVAFFAQAGLDYVSCSPFRVPIARLAAAQVWWVDRGGRRPTAAAPRRVRPTSICPRRWGLHVAIKITSVALATRVSALESDVSTIRLSAPSPTGSRAPRT
;
A
#
# COMPACT_ATOMS: atom_id res chain seq x y z
N MET A 1 27.92 2.46 31.79
CA MET A 1 28.07 2.97 30.41
C MET A 1 27.88 1.80 29.48
N ILE A 2 27.10 1.99 28.41
CA ILE A 2 26.93 1.01 27.33
C ILE A 2 27.93 1.40 26.25
N HIS A 3 28.74 0.45 25.81
CA HIS A 3 29.76 0.64 24.78
C HIS A 3 29.30 -0.03 23.48
N GLU A 4 29.89 0.39 22.36
CA GLU A 4 29.67 -0.29 21.09
C GLU A 4 30.09 -1.77 21.20
N GLY A 5 29.20 -2.68 20.80
CA GLY A 5 29.37 -4.12 20.96
C GLY A 5 28.73 -4.74 22.21
N ASP A 6 28.23 -3.93 23.15
CA ASP A 6 27.50 -4.42 24.31
C ASP A 6 26.12 -4.96 23.92
N TRP A 7 25.71 -6.07 24.52
CA TRP A 7 24.37 -6.62 24.31
C TRP A 7 23.31 -5.79 25.02
N LEU A 8 22.27 -5.43 24.28
CA LEU A 8 21.09 -4.74 24.78
C LEU A 8 19.83 -5.46 24.26
N SER A 9 18.82 -5.56 25.10
CA SER A 9 17.51 -6.12 24.73
C SER A 9 16.45 -5.04 24.91
N LEU A 10 15.54 -4.92 23.94
CA LEU A 10 14.48 -3.92 23.93
C LEU A 10 13.11 -4.59 23.96
N ASN A 11 12.22 -4.13 24.83
CA ASN A 11 10.82 -4.55 24.82
C ASN A 11 9.97 -3.49 24.10
N GLY A 12 9.67 -3.72 22.83
CA GLY A 12 8.87 -2.79 22.01
C GLY A 12 7.42 -2.58 22.49
N SER A 13 6.90 -3.43 23.38
CA SER A 13 5.53 -3.30 23.91
C SER A 13 5.46 -2.39 25.13
N THR A 14 6.47 -2.43 26.00
CA THR A 14 6.51 -1.67 27.26
C THR A 14 7.44 -0.45 27.19
N GLY A 15 8.32 -0.40 26.19
CA GLY A 15 9.36 0.61 26.08
C GLY A 15 10.58 0.35 26.97
N GLU A 16 10.70 -0.83 27.57
CA GLU A 16 11.82 -1.16 28.47
C GLU A 16 13.13 -1.37 27.70
N VAL A 17 14.22 -0.87 28.27
CA VAL A 17 15.60 -1.03 27.81
C VAL A 17 16.34 -1.91 28.82
N ILE A 18 16.74 -3.10 28.41
CA ILE A 18 17.26 -4.16 29.30
C ILE A 18 18.72 -4.44 28.92
N LEU A 19 19.62 -4.37 29.91
CA LEU A 19 21.03 -4.74 29.71
C LEU A 19 21.20 -6.25 29.46
N GLY A 20 22.08 -6.60 28.54
CA GLY A 20 22.42 -7.98 28.18
C GLY A 20 21.52 -8.60 27.11
N ARG A 21 21.84 -9.84 26.74
CA ARG A 21 21.12 -10.64 25.74
C ARG A 21 20.04 -11.48 26.41
N GLN A 22 18.79 -11.03 26.34
CA GLN A 22 17.65 -11.79 26.85
C GLN A 22 17.28 -12.91 25.86
N PRO A 23 16.88 -14.10 26.35
CA PRO A 23 16.41 -15.18 25.48
C PRO A 23 15.07 -14.81 24.84
N LEU A 24 14.96 -15.00 23.52
CA LEU A 24 13.69 -14.83 22.79
C LEU A 24 12.91 -16.14 22.79
N ALA A 25 11.60 -16.05 22.99
CA ALA A 25 10.72 -17.21 22.90
C ALA A 25 10.66 -17.72 21.43
N PRO A 26 10.76 -19.04 21.19
CA PRO A 26 10.65 -19.57 19.84
C PRO A 26 9.22 -19.40 19.31
N PRO A 27 9.02 -19.00 18.04
CA PRO A 27 7.70 -18.91 17.44
C PRO A 27 7.11 -20.33 17.28
N ALA A 28 6.01 -20.64 17.96
CA ALA A 28 5.35 -21.93 17.84
C ALA A 28 3.83 -21.80 17.71
N LEU A 29 3.33 -21.89 16.46
CA LEU A 29 1.92 -22.18 16.14
C LEU A 29 1.74 -23.70 16.04
N SER A 30 1.95 -24.43 17.13
CA SER A 30 1.81 -25.89 17.16
C SER A 30 0.97 -26.37 18.34
N GLY A 31 0.53 -27.62 18.30
CA GLY A 31 -0.31 -28.23 19.33
C GLY A 31 -1.68 -27.56 19.47
N ASP A 32 -2.06 -27.24 20.72
CA ASP A 32 -3.36 -26.66 21.05
C ASP A 32 -3.62 -25.33 20.35
N LEU A 33 -2.59 -24.51 20.16
CA LEU A 33 -2.72 -23.23 19.45
C LEU A 33 -3.06 -23.44 17.98
N GLY A 34 -2.46 -24.45 17.32
CA GLY A 34 -2.79 -24.79 15.94
C GLY A 34 -4.25 -25.23 15.79
N THR A 35 -4.72 -26.07 16.71
CA THR A 35 -6.12 -26.52 16.76
C THR A 35 -7.06 -25.34 17.00
N PHE A 36 -6.77 -24.48 17.97
CA PHE A 36 -7.55 -23.28 18.23
C PHE A 36 -7.63 -22.35 17.01
N MET A 37 -6.49 -22.11 16.35
CA MET A 37 -6.43 -21.27 15.16
C MET A 37 -7.18 -21.87 13.95
N SER A 38 -7.35 -23.20 13.89
CA SER A 38 -8.22 -23.84 12.89
C SER A 38 -9.70 -23.45 13.09
N TRP A 39 -10.19 -23.43 14.34
CA TRP A 39 -11.55 -22.98 14.65
C TRP A 39 -11.73 -21.49 14.35
N VAL A 40 -10.71 -20.68 14.61
CA VAL A 40 -10.69 -19.25 14.25
C VAL A 40 -10.90 -19.09 12.74
N ASP A 41 -10.23 -19.89 11.91
CA ASP A 41 -10.36 -19.82 10.46
C ASP A 41 -11.72 -20.30 9.94
N GLU A 42 -12.35 -21.28 10.59
CA GLU A 42 -13.71 -21.72 10.24
C GLU A 42 -14.77 -20.66 10.49
N ILE A 43 -14.56 -19.80 11.50
CA ILE A 43 -15.52 -18.81 11.96
C ILE A 43 -15.40 -17.50 11.18
N ARG A 44 -14.17 -17.02 10.94
CA ARG A 44 -13.97 -15.70 10.31
C ARG A 44 -14.47 -15.67 8.86
N GLN A 45 -15.00 -14.52 8.47
CA GLN A 45 -15.39 -14.26 7.06
C GLN A 45 -14.32 -13.47 6.32
N LEU A 46 -13.66 -12.57 7.04
CA LEU A 46 -12.68 -11.66 6.48
C LEU A 46 -11.36 -12.41 6.23
N LYS A 47 -10.82 -12.27 5.02
CA LYS A 47 -9.52 -12.89 4.68
C LYS A 47 -8.39 -12.13 5.35
N VAL A 48 -7.35 -12.84 5.77
CA VAL A 48 -6.15 -12.22 6.35
C VAL A 48 -4.98 -12.44 5.42
N MET A 49 -4.47 -11.34 4.90
CA MET A 49 -3.35 -11.23 3.99
C MET A 49 -2.13 -10.69 4.76
N ALA A 50 -0.96 -10.72 4.13
CA ALA A 50 0.25 -10.14 4.71
C ALA A 50 0.79 -8.94 3.91
N ASN A 51 1.45 -8.04 4.62
CA ASN A 51 2.36 -7.06 4.06
C ASN A 51 3.75 -7.70 4.11
N ALA A 52 4.30 -8.06 2.95
CA ALA A 52 5.56 -8.76 2.83
C ALA A 52 6.26 -8.35 1.54
N ASP A 53 7.55 -8.01 1.65
CA ASP A 53 8.31 -7.39 0.57
C ASP A 53 9.47 -8.30 0.11
N THR A 54 9.77 -9.35 0.88
CA THR A 54 10.82 -10.34 0.58
C THR A 54 10.24 -11.77 0.53
N PRO A 55 10.93 -12.72 -0.13
CA PRO A 55 10.52 -14.13 -0.12
C PRO A 55 10.46 -14.73 1.30
N ASP A 56 11.39 -14.35 2.18
CA ASP A 56 11.42 -14.84 3.56
C ASP A 56 10.24 -14.31 4.38
N ASP A 57 9.88 -13.04 4.22
CA ASP A 57 8.69 -12.46 4.86
C ASP A 57 7.41 -13.11 4.33
N ALA A 58 7.37 -13.42 3.02
CA ALA A 58 6.26 -14.13 2.40
C ALA A 58 6.10 -15.54 3.00
N LEU A 59 7.20 -16.29 3.13
CA LEU A 59 7.19 -17.61 3.79
C LEU A 59 6.77 -17.51 5.26
N ALA A 60 7.30 -16.53 6.00
CA ALA A 60 6.91 -16.28 7.38
C ALA A 60 5.41 -15.95 7.50
N ALA A 61 4.85 -15.18 6.57
CA ALA A 61 3.44 -14.87 6.51
C ALA A 61 2.58 -16.12 6.28
N ILE A 62 2.96 -16.99 5.34
CA ILE A 62 2.27 -18.27 5.10
C ILE A 62 2.33 -19.18 6.32
N ASN A 63 3.48 -19.28 6.97
CA ASN A 63 3.64 -20.06 8.20
C ASN A 63 2.74 -19.54 9.34
N ASN A 64 2.40 -18.25 9.32
CA ASN A 64 1.46 -17.63 10.25
C ASN A 64 -0.02 -17.69 9.80
N GLY A 65 -0.30 -18.29 8.64
CA GLY A 65 -1.64 -18.53 8.09
C GLY A 65 -2.20 -17.40 7.22
N ALA A 66 -1.33 -16.61 6.59
CA ALA A 66 -1.76 -15.62 5.61
C ALA A 66 -2.34 -16.30 4.36
N GLN A 67 -3.32 -15.64 3.73
CA GLN A 67 -4.02 -16.14 2.53
C GLN A 67 -3.55 -15.45 1.25
N GLY A 68 -2.32 -14.92 1.27
CA GLY A 68 -1.68 -14.17 0.20
C GLY A 68 -1.07 -12.85 0.71
N ILE A 69 -0.54 -12.05 -0.21
CA ILE A 69 0.05 -10.73 0.07
C ILE A 69 -0.94 -9.65 -0.35
N GLY A 70 -1.32 -8.78 0.59
CA GLY A 70 -2.18 -7.63 0.33
C GLY A 70 -1.40 -6.34 0.07
N LEU A 71 -0.10 -6.32 0.36
CA LEU A 71 0.82 -5.23 0.03
C LEU A 71 2.27 -5.73 -0.02
N CYS A 72 2.85 -5.77 -1.22
CA CYS A 72 4.29 -5.85 -1.46
C CYS A 72 4.78 -4.47 -1.91
N ARG A 73 5.72 -3.89 -1.17
CA ARG A 73 6.31 -2.57 -1.39
C ARG A 73 7.56 -2.73 -2.24
N THR A 74 7.53 -2.16 -3.44
CA THR A 74 8.65 -2.27 -4.38
C THR A 74 9.83 -1.39 -4.00
N GLU A 75 9.61 -0.33 -3.23
CA GLU A 75 10.69 0.54 -2.75
C GLU A 75 11.71 -0.19 -1.87
N HIS A 76 11.28 -1.12 -1.01
CA HIS A 76 12.18 -1.88 -0.14
C HIS A 76 13.11 -2.81 -0.93
N MET A 77 12.70 -3.23 -2.13
CA MET A 77 13.53 -4.06 -3.02
C MET A 77 14.72 -3.27 -3.58
N PHE A 78 14.60 -1.94 -3.69
CA PHE A 78 15.70 -1.10 -4.15
C PHE A 78 16.74 -0.85 -3.06
N PHE A 79 16.33 -0.85 -1.79
CA PHE A 79 17.21 -0.63 -0.63
C PHE A 79 17.96 -1.87 -0.16
N SER A 80 17.78 -3.03 -0.81
CA SER A 80 18.33 -4.30 -0.31
C SER A 80 19.84 -4.48 -0.51
N SER A 81 20.49 -3.65 -1.33
CA SER A 81 21.93 -3.71 -1.60
C SER A 81 22.43 -2.41 -2.23
N ASP A 82 23.68 -2.06 -1.98
CA ASP A 82 24.33 -0.85 -2.52
C ASP A 82 24.28 -0.80 -4.06
N GLU A 83 24.43 -1.94 -4.74
CA GLU A 83 24.37 -2.00 -6.22
C GLU A 83 23.00 -1.57 -6.77
N ARG A 84 21.92 -1.93 -6.08
CA ARG A 84 20.55 -1.58 -6.47
C ARG A 84 20.24 -0.11 -6.18
N ILE A 85 20.67 0.37 -5.02
CA ILE A 85 20.58 1.79 -4.66
C ILE A 85 21.35 2.62 -5.68
N LYS A 86 22.56 2.20 -6.05
CA LYS A 86 23.37 2.86 -7.08
C LYS A 86 22.65 2.93 -8.43
N ALA A 87 22.06 1.84 -8.89
CA ALA A 87 21.29 1.84 -10.15
C ALA A 87 20.06 2.78 -10.09
N VAL A 88 19.41 2.93 -8.92
CA VAL A 88 18.35 3.92 -8.71
C VAL A 88 18.91 5.34 -8.75
N ARG A 89 20.05 5.59 -8.10
CA ARG A 89 20.73 6.90 -8.12
C ARG A 89 21.15 7.29 -9.55
N GLU A 90 21.68 6.35 -10.34
CA GLU A 90 21.98 6.55 -11.77
C GLU A 90 20.72 6.98 -12.56
N MET A 91 19.60 6.30 -12.31
CA MET A 91 18.31 6.66 -12.92
C MET A 91 17.84 8.06 -12.51
N ILE A 92 17.99 8.42 -11.23
CA ILE A 92 17.61 9.74 -10.71
C ILE A 92 18.46 10.84 -11.34
N MET A 93 19.75 10.59 -11.56
CA MET A 93 20.70 11.55 -12.10
C MET A 93 20.68 11.64 -13.63
N ALA A 94 20.08 10.67 -14.33
CA ALA A 94 19.95 10.67 -15.78
C ALA A 94 19.42 12.01 -16.34
N ALA A 95 20.11 12.55 -17.35
CA ALA A 95 19.79 13.84 -17.97
C ALA A 95 18.69 13.72 -19.04
N ASN A 96 18.52 12.54 -19.62
CA ASN A 96 17.53 12.26 -20.67
C ASN A 96 16.89 10.88 -20.49
N SER A 97 15.79 10.64 -21.20
CA SER A 97 15.04 9.39 -21.12
C SER A 97 15.85 8.15 -21.54
N GLU A 98 16.83 8.30 -22.43
CA GLU A 98 17.66 7.17 -22.87
C GLU A 98 18.61 6.70 -21.74
N GLN A 99 19.29 7.63 -21.08
CA GLN A 99 20.10 7.33 -19.89
C GLN A 99 19.24 6.73 -18.77
N ARG A 100 18.04 7.26 -18.57
CA ARG A 100 17.10 6.74 -17.58
C ARG A 100 16.68 5.31 -17.91
N GLN A 101 16.38 5.03 -19.17
CA GLN A 101 16.02 3.68 -19.62
C GLN A 101 17.17 2.69 -19.37
N ARG A 102 18.42 3.07 -19.67
CA ARG A 102 19.58 2.20 -19.39
C ARG A 102 19.71 1.87 -17.90
N ALA A 103 19.52 2.84 -17.01
CA ALA A 103 19.54 2.61 -15.57
C ALA A 103 18.36 1.73 -15.11
N LEU A 104 17.18 1.90 -15.71
CA LEU A 104 16.01 1.03 -15.45
C LEU A 104 16.23 -0.41 -15.93
N ASP A 105 16.92 -0.59 -17.06
CA ASP A 105 17.25 -1.92 -17.58
C ASP A 105 18.19 -2.68 -16.63
N LEU A 106 19.03 -1.98 -15.84
CA LEU A 106 19.83 -2.59 -14.77
C LEU A 106 18.98 -3.03 -13.58
N LEU A 107 17.87 -2.35 -13.32
CA LEU A 107 16.95 -2.67 -12.20
C LEU A 107 15.99 -3.81 -12.52
N LEU A 108 15.67 -4.02 -13.80
CA LEU A 108 14.72 -5.04 -14.25
C LEU A 108 15.07 -6.46 -13.76
N PRO A 109 16.31 -6.97 -13.89
CA PRO A 109 16.68 -8.30 -13.42
C PRO A 109 16.52 -8.47 -11.91
N TYR A 110 16.86 -7.44 -11.13
CA TYR A 110 16.73 -7.46 -9.67
C TYR A 110 15.27 -7.58 -9.24
N GLN A 111 14.40 -6.70 -9.74
CA GLN A 111 12.97 -6.79 -9.42
C GLN A 111 12.34 -8.10 -9.89
N LYS A 112 12.70 -8.55 -11.09
CA LYS A 112 12.20 -9.83 -11.61
C LYS A 112 12.58 -10.97 -10.67
N SER A 113 13.85 -11.06 -10.25
CA SER A 113 14.32 -12.10 -9.33
C SER A 113 13.57 -12.08 -7.98
N ASP A 114 13.33 -10.89 -7.42
CA ASP A 114 12.61 -10.77 -6.15
C ASP A 114 11.16 -11.23 -6.30
N PHE A 115 10.49 -10.82 -7.38
CA PHE A 115 9.12 -11.26 -7.66
C PHE A 115 9.04 -12.76 -7.93
N GLU A 116 10.01 -13.36 -8.61
CA GLU A 116 10.07 -14.81 -8.78
C GLU A 116 10.11 -15.51 -7.42
N GLY A 117 10.98 -15.05 -6.51
CA GLY A 117 11.05 -15.58 -5.13
C GLY A 117 9.75 -15.42 -4.36
N ILE A 118 9.09 -14.26 -4.45
CA ILE A 118 7.81 -14.01 -3.78
C ILE A 118 6.70 -14.91 -4.36
N PHE A 119 6.62 -15.04 -5.69
CA PHE A 119 5.62 -15.90 -6.32
C PHE A 119 5.83 -17.38 -6.01
N HIS A 120 7.08 -17.83 -5.88
CA HIS A 120 7.39 -19.17 -5.39
C HIS A 120 6.89 -19.40 -3.95
N ALA A 121 7.11 -18.44 -3.06
CA ALA A 121 6.63 -18.52 -1.67
C ALA A 121 5.10 -18.49 -1.56
N MET A 122 4.43 -17.89 -2.54
CA MET A 122 2.97 -17.65 -2.56
C MET A 122 2.23 -18.54 -3.56
N ASP A 123 2.70 -19.77 -3.80
CA ASP A 123 2.06 -20.70 -4.74
C ASP A 123 0.56 -20.87 -4.47
N GLY A 124 -0.25 -20.52 -5.46
CA GLY A 124 -1.71 -20.62 -5.41
C GLY A 124 -2.40 -19.47 -4.68
N LEU A 125 -1.66 -18.45 -4.23
CA LEU A 125 -2.19 -17.33 -3.46
C LEU A 125 -2.00 -15.98 -4.19
N PRO A 126 -2.93 -15.02 -3.99
CA PRO A 126 -2.84 -13.70 -4.60
C PRO A 126 -1.70 -12.87 -3.99
N VAL A 127 -1.02 -12.12 -4.86
CA VAL A 127 0.08 -11.23 -4.47
C VAL A 127 -0.18 -9.84 -5.03
N THR A 128 -0.53 -8.90 -4.15
CA THR A 128 -0.75 -7.49 -4.50
C THR A 128 0.54 -6.69 -4.39
N ILE A 129 1.07 -6.24 -5.53
CA ILE A 129 2.34 -5.50 -5.66
C ILE A 129 2.03 -4.02 -5.88
N ARG A 130 2.58 -3.17 -5.03
CA ARG A 130 2.44 -1.72 -5.15
C ARG A 130 3.60 -1.16 -5.97
N LEU A 131 3.29 -0.36 -6.97
CA LEU A 131 4.28 0.40 -7.72
C LEU A 131 5.02 1.40 -6.82
N LEU A 132 6.15 1.93 -7.30
CA LEU A 132 7.02 2.81 -6.55
C LEU A 132 6.26 4.01 -5.96
N ASP A 133 6.41 4.19 -4.65
CA ASP A 133 5.69 5.19 -3.86
C ASP A 133 6.53 6.35 -3.31
N PRO A 134 7.76 6.17 -2.80
CA PRO A 134 8.49 7.28 -2.20
C PRO A 134 8.95 8.31 -3.25
N PRO A 135 9.14 9.58 -2.83
CA PRO A 135 9.80 10.59 -3.65
C PRO A 135 11.27 10.21 -3.88
N LEU A 136 11.84 10.70 -4.97
CA LEU A 136 13.17 10.28 -5.41
C LEU A 136 14.31 10.71 -4.45
N HIS A 137 14.10 11.75 -3.64
CA HIS A 137 15.12 12.20 -2.70
C HIS A 137 15.39 11.21 -1.56
N GLU A 138 14.46 10.31 -1.25
CA GLU A 138 14.67 9.24 -0.25
C GLU A 138 15.72 8.19 -0.69
N PHE A 139 16.13 8.18 -1.96
CA PHE A 139 17.18 7.29 -2.47
C PHE A 139 18.58 7.93 -2.53
N LEU A 140 18.68 9.23 -2.21
CA LEU A 140 19.94 9.94 -2.16
C LEU A 140 20.70 9.58 -0.88
N PRO A 141 22.04 9.70 -0.86
CA PRO A 141 22.81 9.59 0.38
C PRO A 141 22.31 10.56 1.45
N GLU A 142 22.46 10.17 2.71
CA GLU A 142 22.22 11.05 3.85
C GLU A 142 23.51 11.78 4.22
N GLY A 143 23.40 13.01 4.72
CA GLY A 143 24.56 13.80 5.16
C GLY A 143 24.44 15.28 4.82
N ASN A 144 25.55 15.99 4.95
CA ASN A 144 25.61 17.37 4.46
C ASN A 144 25.66 17.37 2.93
N LEU A 145 25.27 18.49 2.33
CA LEU A 145 25.19 18.61 0.88
C LEU A 145 26.53 18.32 0.17
N GLU A 146 27.65 18.70 0.79
CA GLU A 146 29.00 18.42 0.30
C GLU A 146 29.30 16.91 0.26
N ASP A 147 28.91 16.17 1.31
CA ASP A 147 29.10 14.72 1.39
C ASP A 147 28.26 14.00 0.33
N ILE A 148 26.99 14.39 0.19
CA ILE A 148 26.04 13.83 -0.79
C ILE A 148 26.57 14.01 -2.21
N VAL A 149 27.03 15.23 -2.54
CA VAL A 149 27.54 15.55 -3.87
C VAL A 149 28.83 14.79 -4.15
N GLY A 150 29.75 14.71 -3.17
CA GLY A 150 31.00 13.96 -3.30
C GLY A 150 30.78 12.46 -3.53
N GLU A 151 29.88 11.84 -2.77
CA GLU A 151 29.52 10.42 -2.93
C GLU A 151 28.93 10.16 -4.32
N LEU A 152 27.90 10.90 -4.70
CA LEU A 152 27.22 10.72 -6.00
C LEU A 152 28.17 10.99 -7.19
N ALA A 153 29.07 11.98 -7.08
CA ALA A 153 30.05 12.28 -8.12
C ALA A 153 31.02 11.11 -8.29
N SER A 154 31.47 10.51 -7.19
CA SER A 154 32.35 9.34 -7.22
C SER A 154 31.68 8.08 -7.77
N GLU A 155 30.38 7.92 -7.51
CA GLU A 155 29.61 6.73 -7.92
C GLU A 155 29.23 6.74 -9.40
N ILE A 156 28.75 7.88 -9.90
CA ILE A 156 28.05 7.98 -11.19
C ILE A 156 28.91 8.68 -12.26
N GLY A 157 29.96 9.42 -11.85
CA GLY A 157 30.86 10.13 -12.78
C GLY A 157 30.22 11.35 -13.44
N ILE A 158 29.24 11.98 -12.77
CA ILE A 158 28.59 13.23 -13.20
C ILE A 158 29.28 14.42 -12.51
N LYS A 159 29.26 15.59 -13.16
CA LYS A 159 29.81 16.82 -12.59
C LYS A 159 29.05 17.25 -11.34
N GLU A 160 29.78 17.69 -10.31
CA GLU A 160 29.22 18.13 -9.03
C GLU A 160 28.13 19.20 -9.18
N GLU A 161 28.29 20.16 -10.09
CA GLU A 161 27.30 21.21 -10.36
C GLU A 161 25.94 20.66 -10.84
N GLU A 162 25.96 19.60 -11.66
CA GLU A 162 24.75 18.96 -12.17
C GLU A 162 24.05 18.15 -11.07
N ILE A 163 24.83 17.50 -10.20
CA ILE A 163 24.33 16.77 -9.03
C ILE A 163 23.67 17.74 -8.06
N LEU A 164 24.36 18.82 -7.70
CA LEU A 164 23.84 19.86 -6.82
C LEU A 164 22.50 20.40 -7.34
N THR A 165 22.45 20.78 -8.62
CA THR A 165 21.22 21.25 -9.27
C THR A 165 20.10 20.21 -9.20
N ARG A 166 20.42 18.91 -9.30
CA ARG A 166 19.44 17.83 -9.22
C ARG A 166 18.93 17.64 -7.79
N VAL A 167 19.82 17.61 -6.81
CA VAL A 167 19.49 17.46 -5.39
C VAL A 167 18.58 18.60 -4.94
N GLU A 168 18.91 19.84 -5.30
CA GLU A 168 18.06 21.01 -5.01
C GLU A 168 16.67 20.90 -5.65
N LYS A 169 16.58 20.42 -6.89
CA LYS A 169 15.29 20.22 -7.59
C LYS A 169 14.44 19.11 -7.00
N LEU A 170 15.07 18.10 -6.40
CA LEU A 170 14.39 16.99 -5.75
C LEU A 170 14.04 17.30 -4.29
N SER A 171 14.60 18.37 -3.71
CA SER A 171 14.27 18.80 -2.36
C SER A 171 12.84 19.31 -2.30
N GLU A 172 12.11 18.86 -1.29
CA GLU A 172 10.70 19.19 -1.08
C GLU A 172 10.47 19.69 0.33
N VAL A 173 9.63 20.72 0.47
CA VAL A 173 9.24 21.22 1.80
C VAL A 173 8.41 20.18 2.55
N ASN A 174 7.54 19.44 1.85
CA ASN A 174 6.66 18.42 2.45
C ASN A 174 6.67 17.13 1.62
N PRO A 175 7.68 16.25 1.81
CA PRO A 175 7.85 15.01 1.03
C PRO A 175 6.62 14.08 1.02
N MET A 176 5.86 14.04 2.11
CA MET A 176 4.67 13.19 2.23
C MET A 176 3.60 13.54 1.18
N LEU A 177 3.52 14.81 0.77
CA LEU A 177 2.53 15.32 -0.19
C LEU A 177 3.16 15.71 -1.53
N GLY A 178 4.42 15.37 -1.74
CA GLY A 178 5.24 15.81 -2.86
C GLY A 178 5.13 14.97 -4.14
N PHE A 179 6.21 14.95 -4.90
CA PHE A 179 6.35 14.33 -6.20
C PHE A 179 6.69 12.84 -6.07
N ARG A 180 5.65 12.06 -5.78
CA ARG A 180 5.75 10.65 -5.41
C ARG A 180 4.56 9.82 -5.95
N GLY A 181 4.59 8.51 -5.80
CA GLY A 181 3.50 7.61 -6.19
C GLY A 181 3.08 7.73 -7.66
N CYS A 182 1.77 7.74 -7.94
CA CYS A 182 1.26 7.83 -9.32
C CYS A 182 1.74 9.08 -10.08
N ARG A 183 2.03 10.18 -9.38
CA ARG A 183 2.52 11.42 -10.00
C ARG A 183 3.87 11.20 -10.67
N LEU A 184 4.73 10.46 -9.98
CA LEU A 184 6.05 10.07 -10.50
C LEU A 184 5.90 9.14 -11.71
N GLY A 185 5.03 8.12 -11.61
CA GLY A 185 4.77 7.20 -12.72
C GLY A 185 4.05 7.83 -13.93
N ILE A 186 3.37 8.97 -13.76
CA ILE A 186 2.77 9.73 -14.87
C ILE A 186 3.85 10.56 -15.57
N SER A 187 4.67 11.27 -14.79
CA SER A 187 5.74 12.10 -15.34
C SER A 187 6.88 11.30 -15.96
N TYR A 188 7.16 10.11 -15.42
CA TYR A 188 8.18 9.18 -15.90
C TYR A 188 7.56 7.78 -16.10
N PRO A 189 6.79 7.58 -17.19
CA PRO A 189 6.12 6.32 -17.48
C PRO A 189 7.05 5.11 -17.49
N GLU A 190 8.29 5.27 -17.94
CA GLU A 190 9.31 4.22 -18.01
C GLU A 190 9.57 3.52 -16.66
N LEU A 191 9.38 4.21 -15.52
CA LEU A 191 9.42 3.59 -14.19
C LEU A 191 8.35 2.51 -14.05
N THR A 192 7.10 2.87 -14.36
CA THR A 192 5.98 1.94 -14.28
C THR A 192 6.14 0.83 -15.33
N GLU A 193 6.62 1.16 -16.53
CA GLU A 193 6.85 0.16 -17.57
C GLU A 193 7.85 -0.92 -17.11
N MET A 194 8.97 -0.52 -16.50
CA MET A 194 9.98 -1.44 -15.98
C MET A 194 9.41 -2.34 -14.89
N GLN A 195 8.73 -1.78 -13.88
CA GLN A 195 8.17 -2.56 -12.78
C GLN A 195 7.09 -3.55 -13.28
N VAL A 196 6.21 -3.10 -14.16
CA VAL A 196 5.14 -3.93 -14.72
C VAL A 196 5.72 -5.06 -15.57
N ARG A 197 6.76 -4.78 -16.36
CA ARG A 197 7.49 -5.81 -17.10
C ARG A 197 8.12 -6.83 -16.15
N ALA A 198 8.82 -6.38 -15.10
CA ALA A 198 9.41 -7.26 -14.09
C ALA A 198 8.38 -8.22 -13.47
N ILE A 199 7.22 -7.68 -13.08
CA ILE A 199 6.11 -8.46 -12.48
C ILE A 199 5.62 -9.55 -13.45
N PHE A 200 5.33 -9.20 -14.70
CA PHE A 200 4.77 -10.17 -15.65
C PHE A 200 5.79 -11.18 -16.15
N GLU A 201 7.03 -10.76 -16.36
CA GLU A 201 8.11 -11.69 -16.72
C GLU A 201 8.36 -12.71 -15.60
N ALA A 202 8.42 -12.26 -14.34
CA ALA A 202 8.53 -13.14 -13.18
C ALA A 202 7.33 -14.09 -13.06
N ALA A 203 6.11 -13.56 -13.17
CA ALA A 203 4.89 -14.36 -13.07
C ALA A 203 4.81 -15.45 -14.14
N ILE A 204 5.21 -15.15 -15.38
CA ILE A 204 5.25 -16.14 -16.48
C ILE A 204 6.38 -17.14 -16.28
N SER A 205 7.56 -16.70 -15.84
CA SER A 205 8.71 -17.55 -15.55
C SER A 205 8.35 -18.61 -14.50
N VAL A 206 7.77 -18.18 -13.38
CA VAL A 206 7.33 -19.06 -12.28
C VAL A 206 6.15 -19.94 -12.69
N SER A 207 5.21 -19.41 -13.47
CA SER A 207 4.07 -20.19 -14.00
C SER A 207 4.52 -21.34 -14.91
N LYS A 208 5.57 -21.15 -15.72
CA LYS A 208 6.17 -22.22 -16.55
C LYS A 208 6.78 -23.35 -15.72
N GLN A 209 7.11 -23.09 -14.45
CA GLN A 209 7.60 -24.09 -13.51
C GLN A 209 6.47 -24.85 -12.79
N GLY A 210 5.20 -24.58 -13.13
CA GLY A 210 4.02 -25.26 -12.59
C GLY A 210 3.39 -24.60 -11.36
N ILE A 211 3.93 -23.46 -10.92
CA ILE A 211 3.42 -22.68 -9.79
C ILE A 211 2.23 -21.84 -10.22
N LYS A 212 1.18 -21.77 -9.39
CA LYS A 212 -0.02 -20.98 -9.69
C LYS A 212 0.17 -19.54 -9.22
N VAL A 213 0.32 -18.63 -10.17
CA VAL A 213 0.58 -17.21 -9.87
C VAL A 213 -0.66 -16.35 -10.11
N PHE A 214 -0.99 -15.50 -9.14
CA PHE A 214 -2.12 -14.57 -9.20
C PHE A 214 -1.66 -13.13 -8.90
N PRO A 215 -1.02 -12.45 -9.87
CA PRO A 215 -0.46 -11.12 -9.65
C PRO A 215 -1.56 -10.06 -9.65
N GLU A 216 -1.48 -9.13 -8.70
CA GLU A 216 -2.34 -7.95 -8.64
C GLU A 216 -1.47 -6.69 -8.57
N ILE A 217 -1.67 -5.74 -9.48
CA ILE A 217 -0.85 -4.52 -9.57
C ILE A 217 -1.63 -3.35 -8.95
N MET A 218 -1.04 -2.68 -7.96
CA MET A 218 -1.66 -1.59 -7.24
C MET A 218 -0.92 -0.27 -7.46
N VAL A 219 -1.67 0.75 -7.88
CA VAL A 219 -1.14 2.10 -8.09
C VAL A 219 -1.30 2.94 -6.82
N PRO A 220 -0.21 3.49 -6.25
CA PRO A 220 -0.28 4.34 -5.05
C PRO A 220 -0.78 5.76 -5.36
N LEU A 221 -1.26 6.44 -4.31
CA LEU A 221 -1.51 7.89 -4.26
C LEU A 221 -2.51 8.47 -5.27
N ILE A 222 -3.37 7.64 -5.84
CA ILE A 222 -4.42 8.08 -6.78
C ILE A 222 -5.34 9.09 -6.09
N GLY A 223 -5.57 10.25 -6.73
CA GLY A 223 -6.51 11.27 -6.26
C GLY A 223 -7.64 11.58 -7.26
N THR A 224 -7.49 11.17 -8.52
CA THR A 224 -8.41 11.42 -9.64
C THR A 224 -8.61 10.17 -10.50
N PRO A 225 -9.74 10.04 -11.23
CA PRO A 225 -9.93 8.92 -12.15
C PRO A 225 -8.95 8.96 -13.32
N GLN A 226 -8.52 10.15 -13.75
CA GLN A 226 -7.59 10.32 -14.88
C GLN A 226 -6.18 9.81 -14.54
N GLU A 227 -5.69 10.06 -13.32
CA GLU A 227 -4.42 9.48 -12.86
C GLU A 227 -4.48 7.95 -12.88
N TYR A 228 -5.62 7.38 -12.47
CA TYR A 228 -5.84 5.94 -12.49
C TYR A 228 -5.90 5.39 -13.92
N GLU A 229 -6.71 5.99 -14.79
CA GLU A 229 -6.85 5.60 -16.19
C GLU A 229 -5.51 5.65 -16.94
N HIS A 230 -4.70 6.67 -16.70
CA HIS A 230 -3.36 6.78 -17.27
C HIS A 230 -2.50 5.56 -16.90
N GLN A 231 -2.39 5.25 -15.61
CA GLN A 231 -1.58 4.15 -15.12
C GLN A 231 -2.14 2.79 -15.56
N MET A 232 -3.46 2.62 -15.57
CA MET A 232 -4.10 1.39 -16.04
C MET A 232 -3.86 1.14 -17.53
N SER A 233 -3.94 2.18 -18.35
CA SER A 233 -3.64 2.11 -19.79
C SER A 233 -2.20 1.66 -20.02
N LEU A 234 -1.26 2.23 -19.25
CA LEU A 234 0.16 1.87 -19.31
C LEU A 234 0.40 0.40 -18.91
N ILE A 235 -0.16 -0.03 -17.78
CA ILE A 235 -0.06 -1.41 -17.29
C ILE A 235 -0.60 -2.39 -18.34
N GLN A 236 -1.78 -2.11 -18.92
CA GLN A 236 -2.39 -2.97 -19.94
C GLN A 236 -1.53 -3.06 -21.21
N LYS A 237 -0.99 -1.93 -21.67
CA LYS A 237 -0.12 -1.87 -22.85
C LYS A 237 1.13 -2.74 -22.64
N ILE A 238 1.78 -2.64 -21.48
CA ILE A 238 2.98 -3.42 -21.17
C ILE A 238 2.64 -4.90 -20.95
N ALA A 239 1.54 -5.22 -20.28
CA ALA A 239 1.07 -6.60 -20.13
C ALA A 239 0.90 -7.27 -21.49
N GLN A 240 0.20 -6.62 -22.42
CA GLN A 240 -0.01 -7.13 -23.78
C GLN A 240 1.30 -7.32 -24.55
N LYS A 241 2.24 -6.38 -24.40
CA LYS A 241 3.58 -6.47 -25.01
C LYS A 241 4.34 -7.69 -24.48
N VAL A 242 4.43 -7.86 -23.16
CA VAL A 242 5.11 -9.01 -22.53
C VAL A 242 4.44 -10.34 -22.90
N PHE A 243 3.11 -10.40 -22.92
CA PHE A 243 2.38 -11.61 -23.29
C PHE A 243 2.60 -12.02 -24.74
N SER A 244 2.70 -11.02 -25.64
CA SER A 244 3.00 -11.26 -27.05
C SER A 244 4.44 -11.71 -27.25
N GLU A 245 5.41 -11.07 -26.58
CA GLU A 245 6.83 -11.42 -26.63
C GLU A 245 7.11 -12.84 -26.11
N LEU A 246 6.43 -13.26 -25.03
CA LEU A 246 6.65 -14.57 -24.39
C LEU A 246 5.69 -15.66 -24.87
N GLY A 247 4.72 -15.33 -25.73
CA GLY A 247 3.74 -16.27 -26.28
C GLY A 247 2.84 -16.91 -25.21
N THR A 248 2.62 -16.25 -24.08
CA THR A 248 1.82 -16.77 -22.95
C THR A 248 1.11 -15.64 -22.24
N SER A 249 -0.13 -15.86 -21.80
CA SER A 249 -0.91 -14.89 -21.02
C SER A 249 -1.19 -15.41 -19.62
N ILE A 250 -1.17 -14.53 -18.63
CA ILE A 250 -1.60 -14.83 -17.26
C ILE A 250 -2.78 -13.94 -16.86
N SER A 251 -3.69 -14.47 -16.05
CA SER A 251 -4.74 -13.66 -15.44
C SER A 251 -4.14 -12.78 -14.35
N TYR A 252 -4.43 -11.49 -14.40
CA TYR A 252 -4.00 -10.53 -13.39
C TYR A 252 -5.14 -9.57 -13.05
N LYS A 253 -4.98 -8.83 -11.95
CA LYS A 253 -5.86 -7.70 -11.61
C LYS A 253 -5.04 -6.45 -11.51
N SER A 254 -5.70 -5.31 -11.68
CA SER A 254 -5.10 -4.01 -11.41
C SER A 254 -6.00 -3.18 -10.52
N GLY A 255 -5.39 -2.26 -9.80
CA GLY A 255 -6.00 -1.64 -8.63
C GLY A 255 -5.39 -0.31 -8.26
N ALA A 256 -6.07 0.39 -7.35
CA ALA A 256 -5.63 1.64 -6.79
C ALA A 256 -5.55 1.55 -5.27
N MET A 257 -4.61 2.30 -4.70
CA MET A 257 -4.61 2.59 -3.28
C MET A 257 -5.55 3.78 -3.00
N ILE A 258 -6.50 3.61 -2.09
CA ILE A 258 -7.33 4.73 -1.59
C ILE A 258 -6.69 5.25 -0.33
N GLU A 259 -5.85 6.27 -0.50
CA GLU A 259 -5.11 6.92 0.59
C GLU A 259 -5.15 8.45 0.52
N VAL A 260 -5.69 9.00 -0.58
CA VAL A 260 -5.98 10.42 -0.72
C VAL A 260 -7.46 10.66 -0.39
N PRO A 261 -7.82 11.60 0.50
CA PRO A 261 -9.22 11.84 0.85
C PRO A 261 -10.12 12.09 -0.38
N ARG A 262 -9.60 12.80 -1.38
CA ARG A 262 -10.29 13.03 -2.65
C ARG A 262 -10.69 11.72 -3.32
N ALA A 263 -9.84 10.69 -3.33
CA ALA A 263 -10.15 9.39 -3.95
C ALA A 263 -11.33 8.68 -3.28
N ALA A 264 -11.45 8.81 -1.95
CA ALA A 264 -12.64 8.33 -1.25
C ALA A 264 -13.89 9.18 -1.58
N LEU A 265 -13.74 10.50 -1.73
CA LEU A 265 -14.85 11.43 -1.98
C LEU A 265 -15.40 11.39 -3.41
N ILE A 266 -14.54 11.23 -4.41
CA ILE A 266 -14.94 11.12 -5.82
C ILE A 266 -15.49 9.74 -6.16
N ALA A 267 -15.54 8.83 -5.19
CA ALA A 267 -16.31 7.62 -5.36
C ALA A 267 -17.83 7.92 -5.45
N ASP A 268 -18.35 9.14 -5.12
CA ASP A 268 -19.78 9.64 -5.13
C ASP A 268 -20.45 10.08 -3.78
N GLU A 269 -20.04 11.23 -3.21
CA GLU A 269 -20.51 12.14 -2.11
C GLU A 269 -20.92 11.77 -0.62
N VAL A 270 -20.36 12.59 0.30
CA VAL A 270 -20.49 12.79 1.79
C VAL A 270 -19.57 12.02 2.79
N LEU A 271 -18.89 12.78 3.68
CA LEU A 271 -17.99 12.43 4.82
C LEU A 271 -18.79 12.07 6.10
N ASP A 272 -18.35 11.18 7.00
CA ASP A 272 -17.37 11.38 8.09
C ASP A 272 -17.53 10.15 9.04
N GLN A 273 -16.54 9.25 9.37
CA GLN A 273 -16.63 8.13 10.41
C GLN A 273 -17.81 8.33 11.32
N LYS A 274 -17.83 9.43 12.07
CA LYS A 274 -17.30 10.84 11.96
C LYS A 274 -15.78 11.31 11.70
N GLY A 275 -14.93 10.67 10.84
CA GLY A 275 -13.67 11.03 10.14
C GLY A 275 -13.30 10.07 8.96
N VAL A 276 -12.12 9.44 9.05
CA VAL A 276 -11.49 8.50 8.07
C VAL A 276 -12.31 7.25 7.74
N GLY A 277 -12.76 6.49 8.73
CA GLY A 277 -13.59 5.31 8.50
C GLY A 277 -14.93 5.55 7.79
N GLN A 278 -15.51 6.77 7.71
CA GLN A 278 -16.57 6.92 6.68
C GLN A 278 -16.01 7.14 5.33
N LEU A 279 -14.87 7.80 5.13
CA LEU A 279 -14.20 7.73 3.82
C LEU A 279 -14.03 6.26 3.38
N ILE A 280 -13.77 5.35 4.32
CA ILE A 280 -13.76 3.90 4.08
C ILE A 280 -15.14 3.35 3.72
N LYS A 281 -16.17 3.57 4.55
CA LYS A 281 -17.54 3.08 4.28
C LYS A 281 -18.09 3.62 2.94
N VAL A 282 -17.88 4.91 2.71
CA VAL A 282 -18.11 5.66 1.48
C VAL A 282 -17.44 4.95 0.31
N ALA A 283 -16.12 4.76 0.36
CA ALA A 283 -15.37 4.12 -0.71
C ALA A 283 -15.89 2.69 -0.98
N VAL A 284 -16.25 1.94 0.07
CA VAL A 284 -16.83 0.60 -0.06
C VAL A 284 -18.20 0.62 -0.72
N GLU A 285 -19.13 1.41 -0.20
CA GLU A 285 -20.51 1.49 -0.69
C GLU A 285 -20.52 1.90 -2.16
N ARG A 286 -19.80 2.96 -2.48
CA ARG A 286 -19.77 3.54 -3.82
C ARG A 286 -19.00 2.72 -4.82
N GLY A 287 -17.81 2.22 -4.44
CA GLY A 287 -17.04 1.32 -5.28
C GLY A 287 -17.87 0.10 -5.66
N ARG A 288 -18.66 -0.45 -4.72
CA ARG A 288 -19.56 -1.58 -4.98
C ARG A 288 -20.87 -1.20 -5.67
N ARG A 289 -21.32 0.05 -5.57
CA ARG A 289 -22.45 0.56 -6.37
C ARG A 289 -22.12 0.55 -7.86
N THR A 290 -20.92 1.00 -8.22
CA THR A 290 -20.42 0.98 -9.59
C THR A 290 -20.01 -0.43 -10.03
N ARG A 291 -19.44 -1.22 -9.11
CA ARG A 291 -18.94 -2.56 -9.38
C ARG A 291 -19.24 -3.52 -8.22
N PRO A 292 -20.36 -4.27 -8.26
CA PRO A 292 -20.82 -5.11 -7.15
C PRO A 292 -19.83 -6.18 -6.65
N ASP A 293 -18.93 -6.64 -7.52
CA ASP A 293 -17.91 -7.65 -7.22
C ASP A 293 -16.54 -7.05 -6.86
N LEU A 294 -16.44 -5.72 -6.68
CA LEU A 294 -15.20 -5.03 -6.33
C LEU A 294 -14.62 -5.58 -5.02
N LYS A 295 -13.37 -6.05 -5.10
CA LYS A 295 -12.61 -6.50 -3.95
C LYS A 295 -11.95 -5.33 -3.25
N ILE A 296 -12.24 -5.20 -1.96
CA ILE A 296 -11.77 -4.09 -1.14
C ILE A 296 -11.09 -4.64 0.09
N GLY A 297 -9.82 -4.30 0.27
CA GLY A 297 -9.08 -4.62 1.48
C GLY A 297 -8.45 -3.39 2.12
N ILE A 298 -7.79 -3.61 3.24
CA ILE A 298 -6.96 -2.60 3.89
C ILE A 298 -5.55 -3.14 4.09
N CYS A 299 -4.55 -2.28 3.93
CA CYS A 299 -3.17 -2.56 4.25
C CYS A 299 -2.59 -1.49 5.20
N GLY A 300 -1.54 -1.87 5.92
CA GLY A 300 -0.90 -1.04 6.96
C GLY A 300 -1.14 -1.55 8.38
N GLU A 301 -0.72 -0.77 9.36
CA GLU A 301 -0.69 -1.19 10.77
C GLU A 301 -2.09 -1.47 11.35
N HIS A 302 -3.08 -0.69 10.92
CA HIS A 302 -4.48 -0.87 11.30
C HIS A 302 -5.05 -2.24 10.90
N GLY A 303 -4.49 -2.89 9.87
CA GLY A 303 -4.92 -4.22 9.44
C GLY A 303 -4.62 -5.34 10.45
N GLY A 304 -3.75 -5.08 11.43
CA GLY A 304 -3.41 -6.04 12.50
C GLY A 304 -3.89 -5.61 13.89
N GLU A 305 -4.64 -4.52 14.00
CA GLU A 305 -5.15 -3.98 15.27
C GLU A 305 -6.60 -4.47 15.48
N PRO A 306 -6.91 -5.17 16.60
CA PRO A 306 -8.19 -5.86 16.74
C PRO A 306 -9.45 -4.99 16.58
N SER A 307 -9.47 -3.79 17.14
CA SER A 307 -10.65 -2.91 17.06
C SER A 307 -10.87 -2.35 15.65
N SER A 308 -9.78 -2.08 14.92
CA SER A 308 -9.80 -1.70 13.50
C SER A 308 -10.25 -2.86 12.63
N VAL A 309 -9.75 -4.08 12.85
CA VAL A 309 -10.20 -5.29 12.14
C VAL A 309 -11.70 -5.51 12.33
N ALA A 310 -12.23 -5.28 13.52
CA ALA A 310 -13.67 -5.31 13.79
C ALA A 310 -14.44 -4.29 12.96
N PHE A 311 -13.96 -3.05 12.94
CA PHE A 311 -14.54 -2.00 12.11
C PHE A 311 -14.54 -2.38 10.62
N PHE A 312 -13.45 -2.94 10.09
CA PHE A 312 -13.35 -3.32 8.68
C PHE A 312 -14.27 -4.48 8.30
N ALA A 313 -14.43 -5.47 9.19
CA ALA A 313 -15.39 -6.54 9.01
C ALA A 313 -16.83 -5.98 8.92
N GLN A 314 -17.20 -5.06 9.82
CA GLN A 314 -18.51 -4.41 9.82
C GLN A 314 -18.72 -3.47 8.63
N ALA A 315 -17.66 -2.78 8.18
CA ALA A 315 -17.68 -1.96 6.97
C ALA A 315 -17.75 -2.80 5.68
N GLY A 316 -17.66 -4.13 5.79
CA GLY A 316 -17.83 -5.07 4.69
C GLY A 316 -16.60 -5.25 3.81
N LEU A 317 -15.40 -5.00 4.30
CA LEU A 317 -14.17 -5.28 3.55
C LEU A 317 -14.02 -6.80 3.31
N ASP A 318 -13.39 -7.16 2.19
CA ASP A 318 -13.11 -8.56 1.83
C ASP A 318 -11.91 -9.12 2.61
N TYR A 319 -10.93 -8.27 2.94
CA TYR A 319 -9.70 -8.69 3.61
C TYR A 319 -8.99 -7.57 4.38
N VAL A 320 -8.10 -7.96 5.30
CA VAL A 320 -7.12 -7.09 5.98
C VAL A 320 -5.73 -7.62 5.71
N SER A 321 -4.76 -6.72 5.63
CA SER A 321 -3.35 -7.04 5.37
C SER A 321 -2.44 -6.39 6.39
N CYS A 322 -1.65 -7.20 7.10
CA CYS A 322 -0.80 -6.76 8.22
C CYS A 322 0.58 -7.42 8.15
N SER A 323 1.53 -7.02 9.01
CA SER A 323 2.86 -7.66 9.03
C SER A 323 2.76 -9.16 9.36
N PRO A 324 3.71 -10.00 8.90
CA PRO A 324 3.62 -11.46 9.01
C PRO A 324 3.27 -11.96 10.42
N PHE A 325 3.92 -11.39 11.45
CA PHE A 325 3.71 -11.79 12.85
C PHE A 325 2.39 -11.29 13.46
N ARG A 326 1.70 -10.34 12.82
CA ARG A 326 0.36 -9.88 13.24
C ARG A 326 -0.77 -10.67 12.59
N VAL A 327 -0.48 -11.52 11.61
CA VAL A 327 -1.47 -12.37 10.94
C VAL A 327 -2.29 -13.22 11.92
N PRO A 328 -1.71 -13.90 12.94
CA PRO A 328 -2.50 -14.69 13.88
C PRO A 328 -3.46 -13.83 14.71
N ILE A 329 -3.03 -12.62 15.10
CA ILE A 329 -3.85 -11.66 15.84
C ILE A 329 -5.01 -11.17 14.97
N ALA A 330 -4.75 -10.80 13.71
CA ALA A 330 -5.78 -10.37 12.78
C ALA A 330 -6.80 -11.48 12.48
N ARG A 331 -6.35 -12.75 12.36
CA ARG A 331 -7.23 -13.92 12.21
C ARG A 331 -8.16 -14.06 13.41
N LEU A 332 -7.62 -14.00 14.62
CA LEU A 332 -8.42 -14.09 15.85
C LEU A 332 -9.42 -12.94 15.96
N ALA A 333 -8.99 -11.70 15.74
CA ALA A 333 -9.86 -10.52 15.78
C ALA A 333 -11.01 -10.63 14.77
N ALA A 334 -10.72 -11.09 13.54
CA ALA A 334 -11.74 -11.29 12.50
C ALA A 334 -12.77 -12.36 12.88
N ALA A 335 -12.38 -13.41 13.62
CA ALA A 335 -13.30 -14.43 14.10
C ALA A 335 -14.15 -13.94 15.28
N GLN A 336 -13.55 -13.23 16.23
CA GLN A 336 -14.24 -12.71 17.43
C GLN A 336 -15.41 -11.79 17.05
N VAL A 337 -15.21 -10.94 16.04
CA VAL A 337 -16.24 -10.00 15.57
C VAL A 337 -17.44 -10.74 15.02
N TRP A 338 -17.19 -11.75 14.18
CA TRP A 338 -18.26 -12.59 13.64
C TRP A 338 -19.01 -13.37 14.73
N TRP A 339 -18.30 -13.83 15.76
CA TRP A 339 -18.89 -14.55 16.89
C TRP A 339 -19.82 -13.67 17.73
N VAL A 340 -19.38 -12.43 18.01
CA VAL A 340 -20.16 -11.43 18.76
C VAL A 340 -21.42 -11.04 17.98
N ASP A 341 -21.30 -10.78 16.68
CA ASP A 341 -22.44 -10.38 15.83
C ASP A 341 -23.55 -11.44 15.75
N ARG A 342 -23.24 -12.72 16.03
CA ARG A 342 -24.20 -13.84 16.01
C ARG A 342 -24.62 -14.36 17.38
N GLY A 343 -24.27 -13.66 18.46
CA GLY A 343 -24.67 -14.03 19.82
C GLY A 343 -24.10 -15.39 20.28
N GLY A 344 -22.91 -15.75 19.80
CA GLY A 344 -22.17 -16.92 20.29
C GLY A 344 -22.73 -18.29 19.90
N ARG A 345 -23.50 -18.38 18.80
CA ARG A 345 -23.95 -19.68 18.26
C ARG A 345 -22.97 -20.20 17.21
N ARG A 346 -22.61 -21.49 17.28
CA ARG A 346 -21.81 -22.17 16.24
C ARG A 346 -22.45 -22.00 14.85
N PRO A 347 -21.66 -21.88 13.78
CA PRO A 347 -22.19 -21.89 12.43
C PRO A 347 -22.98 -23.18 12.19
N THR A 348 -24.28 -23.07 11.91
CA THR A 348 -24.97 -24.15 11.20
C THR A 348 -24.47 -24.13 9.76
N ALA A 349 -24.14 -25.29 9.20
CA ALA A 349 -23.66 -25.41 7.84
C ALA A 349 -24.57 -24.60 6.89
N ALA A 350 -24.05 -23.51 6.33
CA ALA A 350 -24.83 -22.65 5.46
C ALA A 350 -25.15 -23.40 4.17
N ALA A 351 -26.44 -23.48 3.82
CA ALA A 351 -26.85 -23.91 2.48
C ALA A 351 -26.18 -23.02 1.43
N PRO A 352 -25.74 -23.57 0.28
CA PRO A 352 -25.01 -22.81 -0.73
C PRO A 352 -25.88 -21.64 -1.19
N ARG A 353 -25.31 -20.43 -1.20
CA ARG A 353 -25.94 -19.26 -1.81
C ARG A 353 -26.23 -19.61 -3.28
N ARG A 354 -27.52 -19.70 -3.64
CA ARG A 354 -27.95 -19.84 -5.04
C ARG A 354 -27.45 -18.64 -5.84
N VAL A 355 -26.43 -18.86 -6.65
CA VAL A 355 -26.07 -17.97 -7.74
C VAL A 355 -27.23 -18.01 -8.73
N ARG A 356 -27.93 -16.89 -8.94
CA ARG A 356 -28.86 -16.76 -10.07
C ARG A 356 -28.01 -16.77 -11.35
N PRO A 357 -28.37 -17.54 -12.39
CA PRO A 357 -27.62 -17.52 -13.64
C PRO A 357 -27.80 -16.15 -14.29
N THR A 358 -26.76 -15.33 -14.28
CA THR A 358 -26.68 -14.14 -15.13
C THR A 358 -26.23 -14.59 -16.51
N SER A 359 -27.00 -14.18 -17.52
CA SER A 359 -26.70 -14.38 -18.93
C SER A 359 -25.27 -13.93 -19.24
N ILE A 360 -24.57 -14.78 -19.99
CA ILE A 360 -23.21 -14.55 -20.47
C ILE A 360 -23.24 -13.30 -21.35
N CYS A 361 -22.58 -12.24 -20.89
CA CYS A 361 -22.21 -11.07 -21.68
C CYS A 361 -20.68 -10.98 -21.66
N PRO A 362 -20.00 -10.89 -22.81
CA PRO A 362 -18.56 -11.11 -22.85
C PRO A 362 -17.75 -9.89 -22.35
N ARG A 363 -16.71 -10.18 -21.57
CA ARG A 363 -15.53 -9.36 -21.22
C ARG A 363 -15.77 -8.11 -20.35
N ARG A 364 -15.64 -8.26 -19.02
CA ARG A 364 -15.24 -7.16 -18.11
C ARG A 364 -14.25 -7.66 -17.04
N TRP A 365 -13.13 -6.94 -16.92
CA TRP A 365 -11.92 -7.30 -16.19
C TRP A 365 -12.02 -7.13 -14.67
N GLY A 366 -11.17 -7.81 -13.90
CA GLY A 366 -11.10 -7.78 -12.42
C GLY A 366 -10.35 -6.57 -11.86
N LEU A 367 -11.00 -5.73 -11.04
CA LEU A 367 -10.41 -4.58 -10.33
C LEU A 367 -10.27 -4.94 -8.85
N HIS A 368 -9.15 -4.60 -8.22
CA HIS A 368 -8.93 -4.76 -6.76
C HIS A 368 -8.54 -3.41 -6.16
N VAL A 369 -9.01 -3.08 -4.96
CA VAL A 369 -8.72 -1.80 -4.32
C VAL A 369 -8.26 -2.07 -2.89
N ALA A 370 -7.11 -1.50 -2.50
CA ALA A 370 -6.68 -1.53 -1.11
C ALA A 370 -6.71 -0.12 -0.53
N ILE A 371 -7.21 0.02 0.69
CA ILE A 371 -7.22 1.28 1.42
C ILE A 371 -5.95 1.31 2.30
N LYS A 372 -5.30 2.46 2.44
CA LYS A 372 -4.23 2.66 3.42
C LYS A 372 -4.57 3.89 4.26
N ILE A 373 -4.51 3.73 5.57
CA ILE A 373 -4.70 4.84 6.53
C ILE A 373 -3.31 5.31 6.96
N THR A 374 -2.93 6.51 6.54
CA THR A 374 -1.79 7.25 7.09
C THR A 374 -2.29 8.18 8.18
N SER A 375 -1.78 8.00 9.40
CA SER A 375 -2.07 8.87 10.54
C SER A 375 -1.42 10.24 10.31
N VAL A 376 -2.19 11.26 9.94
CA VAL A 376 -1.72 12.65 10.04
C VAL A 376 -1.92 13.08 11.49
N ALA A 377 -0.91 12.85 12.32
CA ALA A 377 -0.86 13.45 13.65
C ALA A 377 -0.47 14.93 13.48
N LEU A 378 -1.47 15.81 13.30
CA LEU A 378 -1.29 17.24 13.54
C LEU A 378 -1.21 17.42 15.07
N ALA A 379 0.01 17.39 15.61
CA ALA A 379 0.29 17.80 16.96
C ALA A 379 0.19 19.33 17.05
N THR A 380 -1.03 19.85 17.19
CA THR A 380 -1.25 21.23 17.66
C THR A 380 -2.25 21.20 18.81
N ARG A 381 -1.75 21.59 19.99
CA ARG A 381 -2.50 21.74 21.24
C ARG A 381 -3.74 22.60 21.01
N VAL A 382 -4.92 21.98 21.02
CA VAL A 382 -6.18 22.70 21.24
C VAL A 382 -6.41 22.74 22.76
N SER A 383 -5.76 23.69 23.41
CA SER A 383 -6.02 24.04 24.80
C SER A 383 -5.65 25.51 25.03
N ALA A 384 -6.38 26.42 24.38
CA ALA A 384 -6.52 27.84 24.73
C ALA A 384 -7.24 28.57 23.59
N LEU A 385 -8.58 28.50 23.55
CA LEU A 385 -9.47 29.50 22.90
C LEU A 385 -10.93 29.14 23.21
N GLU A 386 -11.23 28.92 24.49
CA GLU A 386 -12.58 29.03 25.05
C GLU A 386 -12.60 30.28 25.95
N SER A 387 -12.51 31.45 25.33
CA SER A 387 -12.84 32.76 25.91
C SER A 387 -12.57 33.82 24.84
N ASP A 388 -13.55 34.69 24.62
CA ASP A 388 -13.46 35.91 23.81
C ASP A 388 -13.55 35.80 22.28
N VAL A 389 -14.77 35.51 21.77
CA VAL A 389 -15.34 36.29 20.65
C VAL A 389 -16.86 36.40 20.83
N SER A 390 -17.29 37.09 21.88
CA SER A 390 -18.54 37.85 21.81
C SER A 390 -18.24 39.15 21.06
N THR A 391 -19.09 39.50 20.09
CA THR A 391 -19.17 40.82 19.40
C THR A 391 -18.45 40.95 18.06
N ILE A 392 -18.97 40.32 17.00
CA ILE A 392 -19.01 40.94 15.67
C ILE A 392 -20.38 40.67 15.04
N ARG A 393 -21.31 41.63 15.16
CA ARG A 393 -22.54 41.69 14.37
C ARG A 393 -22.17 42.21 12.98
N LEU A 394 -22.35 41.39 11.95
CA LEU A 394 -22.40 41.86 10.56
C LEU A 394 -23.87 41.95 10.14
N SER A 395 -24.33 43.19 10.00
CA SER A 395 -25.66 43.61 9.56
C SER A 395 -25.88 43.29 8.08
N ALA A 396 -26.98 42.58 7.78
CA ALA A 396 -27.51 42.40 6.43
C ALA A 396 -28.22 43.69 5.94
N PRO A 397 -28.13 44.06 4.66
CA PRO A 397 -28.91 45.17 4.12
C PRO A 397 -30.30 44.68 3.68
N SER A 398 -31.36 45.28 4.25
CA SER A 398 -32.72 45.20 3.73
C SER A 398 -33.00 46.37 2.77
N PRO A 399 -33.79 46.18 1.69
CA PRO A 399 -34.10 47.23 0.74
C PRO A 399 -35.35 48.02 1.17
N THR A 400 -35.57 49.15 0.49
CA THR A 400 -36.77 50.03 0.47
C THR A 400 -36.77 51.25 1.40
N GLY A 401 -37.13 52.42 0.83
CA GLY A 401 -37.57 53.58 1.61
C GLY A 401 -37.05 54.93 1.14
N SER A 402 -37.55 55.42 0.01
CA SER A 402 -37.44 56.81 -0.44
C SER A 402 -37.93 57.83 0.61
N ARG A 403 -37.15 58.88 0.91
CA ARG A 403 -37.58 60.29 0.97
C ARG A 403 -36.43 61.20 1.43
N ALA A 404 -36.08 62.15 0.58
CA ALA A 404 -35.25 63.30 0.91
C ALA A 404 -36.09 64.42 1.56
N PRO A 405 -35.56 65.19 2.52
CA PRO A 405 -36.10 66.50 2.87
C PRO A 405 -35.29 67.62 2.21
N ARG A 406 -36.02 68.52 1.52
CA ARG A 406 -35.72 69.97 1.46
C ARG A 406 -36.00 70.50 2.88
N THR A 407 -35.25 71.42 3.48
CA THR A 407 -34.55 72.65 3.06
C THR A 407 -33.44 72.95 4.04
#